data_AF-A0A841H9L0-F1
#
_entry.id   AF-A0A841H9L0-F1
#
_cell.length_a   1.000
_cell.length_b   1.000
_cell.length_c   1.000
_cell.angle_alpha   90.00
_cell.angle_beta   90.00
_cell.angle_gamma   90.00
#
_symmetry.space_group_name_H-M   'P 1'
#
loop_
_entity.id
_entity.type
_entity.pdbx_description
1 polymer ?
#
loop_
_entity_poly.entity_id
_entity_poly.type
_entity_poly.pdbx_seq_one_letter_code
_entity_poly.pdbx_strand_id
1 'polypeptide(L)'
;MHRRSFIGGVSAAGLGILGGCSAAVGTVAPPDVSSDALDAGGWERADRSEETVFSESYGPVEVAGKAVTLTYRNAELAAAVAEDTGGRVDATLGVFTASHINFDPPLNDLPGNVGRAEVLDKTTAQARSQFRRRMRDRGVTNITETGVETLTTATGQEPAMATFQGDYRVGDIEYETGGDTVTIDAGGIAVAGDLAVWNEGDDVVVAGGAYPAQNYTKTATRELSDAITITIDIDLGLTPADYRANVRQLMATTQ
;
A
#
# COMPACT_ATOMS: atom_id res chain seq x y z
N MET A 1 -0.98 34.80 20.48
CA MET A 1 -0.62 34.14 21.77
C MET A 1 -1.88 34.03 22.63
N HIS A 2 -2.43 32.83 22.79
CA HIS A 2 -3.39 32.51 23.85
C HIS A 2 -3.14 31.05 24.26
N ARG A 3 -2.45 30.89 25.39
CA ARG A 3 -2.24 29.60 26.07
C ARG A 3 -3.53 29.23 26.80
N ARG A 4 -4.04 28.02 26.59
CA ARG A 4 -5.00 27.39 27.50
C ARG A 4 -4.52 25.99 27.88
N SER A 5 -3.97 25.98 29.09
CA SER A 5 -3.81 24.91 30.09
C SER A 5 -4.54 23.58 29.88
N PHE A 6 -3.73 22.51 30.00
CA PHE A 6 -4.07 21.19 30.54
C PHE A 6 -4.56 21.26 31.99
N ILE A 7 -5.71 20.64 32.30
CA ILE A 7 -6.13 19.92 33.54
C ILE A 7 -7.37 19.11 33.09
N GLY A 8 -7.68 17.87 33.43
CA GLY A 8 -7.22 16.87 34.39
C GLY A 8 -8.21 15.69 34.28
N GLY A 9 -7.82 14.51 34.77
CA GLY A 9 -8.53 13.26 34.54
C GLY A 9 -9.92 13.14 35.20
N VAL A 10 -10.69 12.18 34.70
CA VAL A 10 -11.81 11.56 35.42
C VAL A 10 -11.76 10.05 35.19
N SER A 11 -11.73 9.34 36.31
CA SER A 11 -11.76 7.90 36.45
C SER A 11 -13.20 7.36 36.48
N ALA A 12 -13.40 6.24 35.77
CA ALA A 12 -14.20 5.06 36.09
C ALA A 12 -15.75 5.09 36.23
N ALA A 13 -16.33 4.13 35.49
CA ALA A 13 -17.46 3.23 35.80
C ALA A 13 -18.90 3.61 35.39
N GLY A 14 -19.55 2.71 34.62
CA GLY A 14 -21.02 2.57 34.64
C GLY A 14 -21.74 2.04 33.38
N LEU A 15 -21.67 0.73 33.14
CA LEU A 15 -22.70 -0.20 32.60
C LEU A 15 -23.71 0.23 31.51
N GLY A 16 -23.70 -0.52 30.40
CA GLY A 16 -24.81 -0.62 29.44
C GLY A 16 -24.54 -1.67 28.37
N ILE A 17 -24.73 -2.95 28.69
CA ILE A 17 -24.64 -4.08 27.74
C ILE A 17 -26.01 -4.19 27.06
N LEU A 18 -26.07 -3.85 25.77
CA LEU A 18 -27.17 -4.25 24.89
C LEU A 18 -26.60 -5.14 23.79
N GLY A 19 -27.21 -6.31 23.65
CA GLY A 19 -26.73 -7.45 22.89
C GLY A 19 -26.46 -7.18 21.42
N GLY A 20 -25.22 -7.45 21.06
CA GLY A 20 -24.75 -7.95 19.78
C GLY A 20 -23.45 -8.65 20.12
N CYS A 21 -23.38 -9.97 19.99
CA CYS A 21 -22.16 -10.73 20.24
C CYS A 21 -21.11 -10.35 19.19
N SER A 22 -20.48 -9.19 19.34
CA SER A 22 -19.15 -8.97 18.81
C SER A 22 -18.25 -9.77 19.73
N ALA A 23 -17.93 -11.01 19.36
CA ALA A 23 -16.72 -11.64 19.88
C ALA A 23 -15.61 -10.62 19.62
N ALA A 24 -15.19 -9.95 20.70
CA ALA A 24 -14.14 -8.96 20.60
C ALA A 24 -12.87 -9.76 20.35
N VAL A 25 -12.59 -10.02 19.07
CA VAL A 25 -11.26 -10.43 18.63
C VAL A 25 -10.31 -9.48 19.37
N GLY A 26 -9.42 -10.05 20.18
CA GLY A 26 -8.55 -9.30 21.08
C GLY A 26 -7.83 -8.16 20.36
N THR A 27 -7.23 -7.23 21.10
CA THR A 27 -6.39 -6.20 20.48
C THR A 27 -5.30 -6.88 19.64
N VAL A 28 -5.35 -6.66 18.33
CA VAL A 28 -4.39 -7.24 17.37
C VAL A 28 -3.12 -6.43 17.45
N ALA A 29 -1.98 -7.11 17.60
CA ALA A 29 -0.69 -6.43 17.56
C ALA A 29 -0.47 -5.86 16.15
N PRO A 30 0.01 -4.62 16.01
CA PRO A 30 0.41 -4.14 14.69
C PRO A 30 1.60 -4.95 14.16
N PRO A 31 1.75 -5.06 12.83
CA PRO A 31 2.97 -5.62 12.24
C PRO A 31 4.22 -4.85 12.64
N ASP A 32 5.31 -5.57 12.82
CA ASP A 32 6.65 -5.01 12.94
C ASP A 32 7.25 -4.83 11.55
N VAL A 33 7.54 -3.59 11.19
CA VAL A 33 8.17 -3.23 9.91
C VAL A 33 9.52 -2.60 10.23
N SER A 34 10.59 -3.14 9.64
CA SER A 34 11.96 -2.70 9.90
C SER A 34 12.13 -1.19 9.73
N SER A 35 12.44 -0.49 10.83
CA SER A 35 12.74 0.95 10.81
C SER A 35 13.95 1.25 9.93
N ASP A 36 14.98 0.41 9.98
CA ASP A 36 16.20 0.60 9.19
C ASP A 36 15.90 0.54 7.68
N ALA A 37 15.02 -0.37 7.25
CA ALA A 37 14.61 -0.47 5.85
C ALA A 37 13.69 0.68 5.41
N LEU A 38 12.83 1.17 6.32
CA LEU A 38 11.99 2.34 6.09
C LEU A 38 12.85 3.60 5.91
N ASP A 39 13.78 3.84 6.84
CA ASP A 39 14.67 5.00 6.83
C ASP A 39 15.59 4.99 5.62
N ALA A 40 16.18 3.83 5.28
CA ALA A 40 17.04 3.69 4.11
C ALA A 40 16.31 3.87 2.77
N GLY A 41 14.99 3.71 2.75
CA GLY A 41 14.16 3.83 1.56
C GLY A 41 13.34 5.13 1.47
N GLY A 42 13.47 6.05 2.44
CA GLY A 42 12.72 7.31 2.44
C GLY A 42 11.23 7.14 2.75
N TRP A 43 10.85 6.12 3.53
CA TRP A 43 9.45 5.81 3.84
C TRP A 43 8.98 6.46 5.13
N GLU A 44 7.79 7.05 5.08
CA GLU A 44 7.12 7.62 6.23
C GLU A 44 5.76 6.96 6.46
N ARG A 45 5.41 6.71 7.72
CA ARG A 45 4.09 6.16 8.06
C ARG A 45 3.01 7.21 7.80
N ALA A 46 2.11 6.90 6.88
CA ALA A 46 1.02 7.76 6.48
C ALA A 46 -0.27 7.47 7.27
N ASP A 47 -0.52 6.21 7.61
CA ASP A 47 -1.78 5.81 8.25
C ASP A 47 -1.63 4.56 9.12
N ARG A 48 -2.57 4.40 10.07
CA ARG A 48 -2.82 3.17 10.82
C ARG A 48 -4.32 2.95 10.93
N SER A 49 -4.78 1.77 10.54
CA SER A 49 -6.19 1.36 10.62
C SER A 49 -6.36 0.03 11.34
N GLU A 50 -7.55 -0.17 11.91
CA GLU A 50 -7.94 -1.40 12.58
C GLU A 50 -9.38 -1.76 12.18
N GLU A 51 -9.57 -2.92 11.56
CA GLU A 51 -10.84 -3.28 10.90
C GLU A 51 -11.12 -4.78 10.99
N THR A 52 -12.39 -5.19 11.04
CA THR A 52 -12.76 -6.59 10.79
C THR A 52 -12.72 -6.85 9.29
N VAL A 53 -11.81 -7.71 8.86
CA VAL A 53 -11.56 -7.99 7.43
C VAL A 53 -12.11 -9.33 6.99
N PHE A 54 -12.41 -10.23 7.91
CA PHE A 54 -12.94 -11.56 7.61
C PHE A 54 -14.06 -11.93 8.60
N SER A 55 -15.12 -12.56 8.10
CA SER A 55 -16.16 -13.19 8.93
C SER A 55 -16.85 -14.23 8.08
N GLU A 56 -16.73 -15.50 8.47
CA GLU A 56 -17.36 -16.63 7.77
C GLU A 56 -17.70 -17.77 8.72
N SER A 57 -18.79 -18.49 8.43
CA SER A 57 -19.21 -19.64 9.21
C SER A 57 -18.73 -20.95 8.60
N TYR A 58 -18.04 -21.75 9.40
CA TYR A 58 -17.59 -23.10 9.08
C TYR A 58 -18.34 -24.10 9.97
N GLY A 59 -19.51 -24.55 9.49
CA GLY A 59 -20.40 -25.39 10.29
C GLY A 59 -20.94 -24.63 11.51
N PRO A 60 -20.73 -25.11 12.75
CA PRO A 60 -21.16 -24.43 13.96
C PRO A 60 -20.20 -23.33 14.45
N VAL A 61 -19.02 -23.19 13.82
CA VAL A 61 -17.99 -22.23 14.23
C VAL A 61 -18.04 -21.01 13.33
N GLU A 62 -18.14 -19.83 13.91
CA GLU A 62 -17.89 -18.57 13.20
C GLU A 62 -16.41 -18.23 13.33
N VAL A 63 -15.75 -17.92 12.21
CA VAL A 63 -14.37 -17.48 12.14
C VAL A 63 -14.36 -16.01 11.75
N ALA A 64 -13.89 -15.15 12.64
CA ALA A 64 -13.75 -13.71 12.39
C ALA A 64 -12.27 -13.31 12.39
N GLY A 65 -11.87 -12.48 11.44
CA GLY A 65 -10.51 -11.96 11.32
C GLY A 65 -10.48 -10.44 11.51
N LYS A 66 -9.69 -9.97 12.48
CA LYS A 66 -9.48 -8.56 12.74
C LYS A 66 -8.08 -8.16 12.33
N ALA A 67 -7.96 -7.09 11.55
CA ALA A 67 -6.70 -6.62 11.02
C ALA A 67 -6.25 -5.32 11.69
N VAL A 68 -4.95 -5.19 11.94
CA VAL A 68 -4.28 -3.88 12.11
C VAL A 68 -3.36 -3.68 10.92
N THR A 69 -3.56 -2.58 10.19
CA THR A 69 -2.81 -2.24 8.99
C THR A 69 -1.99 -0.97 9.22
N LEU A 70 -0.72 -1.00 8.84
CA LEU A 70 0.16 0.16 8.74
C LEU A 70 0.37 0.51 7.27
N THR A 71 0.18 1.78 6.92
CA THR A 71 0.44 2.29 5.55
C THR A 71 1.59 3.28 5.58
N TYR A 72 2.51 3.13 4.65
CA TYR A 72 3.68 3.96 4.46
C TYR A 72 3.67 4.55 3.05
N ARG A 73 4.20 5.77 2.92
CA ARG A 73 4.43 6.44 1.64
C ARG A 73 5.91 6.75 1.49
N ASN A 74 6.42 6.65 0.27
CA ASN A 74 7.79 7.05 -0.02
C ASN A 74 7.84 8.57 -0.18
N ALA A 75 8.26 9.27 0.87
CA ALA A 75 8.26 10.73 0.94
C ALA A 75 9.35 11.33 0.04
N GLU A 76 10.51 10.67 -0.06
CA GLU A 76 11.60 11.10 -0.94
C GLU A 76 11.21 11.03 -2.42
N LEU A 77 10.59 9.92 -2.85
CA LEU A 77 10.06 9.78 -4.20
C LEU A 77 8.97 10.83 -4.49
N ALA A 78 8.06 11.06 -3.56
CA ALA A 78 7.02 12.07 -3.72
C ALA A 78 7.63 13.48 -3.85
N ALA A 79 8.64 13.80 -3.05
CA ALA A 79 9.35 15.08 -3.12
C ALA A 79 10.10 15.27 -4.44
N ALA A 80 10.83 14.24 -4.89
CA ALA A 80 11.56 14.28 -6.17
C ALA A 80 10.61 14.49 -7.36
N VAL A 81 9.50 13.74 -7.42
CA VAL A 81 8.50 13.88 -8.49
C VAL A 81 7.82 15.25 -8.44
N ALA A 82 7.51 15.75 -7.24
CA ALA A 82 6.95 17.09 -7.09
C ALA A 82 7.95 18.17 -7.55
N GLU A 83 9.24 18.04 -7.22
CA GLU A 83 10.28 18.98 -7.66
C GLU A 83 10.41 18.97 -9.20
N ASP A 84 10.59 17.80 -9.80
CA ASP A 84 10.82 17.64 -11.24
C ASP A 84 9.61 18.05 -12.09
N THR A 85 8.41 18.01 -11.52
CA THR A 85 7.16 18.42 -12.20
C THR A 85 6.70 19.83 -11.81
N GLY A 86 7.46 20.53 -10.96
CA GLY A 86 7.09 21.84 -10.42
C GLY A 86 5.76 21.82 -9.67
N GLY A 87 5.49 20.74 -8.94
CA GLY A 87 4.34 20.53 -8.06
C GLY A 87 3.06 20.10 -8.77
N ARG A 88 3.11 19.82 -10.08
CA ARG A 88 1.93 19.50 -10.88
C ARG A 88 1.50 18.05 -10.76
N VAL A 89 2.41 17.19 -10.33
CA VAL A 89 2.15 15.76 -10.15
C VAL A 89 2.26 15.43 -8.66
N ASP A 90 1.11 15.40 -7.99
CA ASP A 90 0.98 14.84 -6.63
C ASP A 90 0.67 13.34 -6.71
N ALA A 91 1.63 12.58 -7.26
CA ALA A 91 1.43 11.16 -7.46
C ALA A 91 1.93 10.37 -6.26
N THR A 92 1.03 9.60 -5.64
CA THR A 92 1.41 8.60 -4.64
C THR A 92 1.99 7.37 -5.36
N LEU A 93 3.20 7.50 -5.90
CA LEU A 93 3.86 6.46 -6.70
C LEU A 93 4.54 5.38 -5.86
N GLY A 94 4.83 5.67 -4.59
CA GLY A 94 5.41 4.72 -3.64
C GLY A 94 4.49 4.52 -2.43
N VAL A 95 3.89 3.33 -2.32
CA VAL A 95 3.07 2.92 -1.16
C VAL A 95 3.52 1.56 -0.68
N PHE A 96 3.63 1.40 0.63
CA PHE A 96 3.82 0.10 1.27
C PHE A 96 2.75 -0.09 2.35
N THR A 97 2.22 -1.30 2.47
CA THR A 97 1.25 -1.68 3.48
C THR A 97 1.64 -3.01 4.11
N ALA A 98 1.58 -3.07 5.43
CA ALA A 98 1.73 -4.29 6.21
C ALA A 98 0.51 -4.45 7.11
N SER A 99 -0.01 -5.66 7.25
CA SER A 99 -1.18 -5.94 8.08
C SER A 99 -0.99 -7.23 8.86
N HIS A 100 -1.37 -7.22 10.14
CA HIS A 100 -1.59 -8.43 10.94
C HIS A 100 -3.06 -8.70 11.01
N ILE A 101 -3.45 -9.95 10.77
CA ILE A 101 -4.82 -10.42 10.92
C ILE A 101 -4.84 -11.52 11.96
N ASN A 102 -5.47 -11.24 13.09
CA ASN A 102 -5.74 -12.24 14.12
C ASN A 102 -7.14 -12.82 13.90
N PHE A 103 -7.25 -14.15 13.97
CA PHE A 103 -8.50 -14.87 13.80
C PHE A 103 -9.04 -15.37 15.15
N ASP A 104 -10.36 -15.29 15.33
CA ASP A 104 -11.08 -15.91 16.42
C ASP A 104 -12.08 -16.94 15.86
N PRO A 105 -11.95 -18.23 16.20
CA PRO A 105 -10.85 -18.83 16.95
C PRO A 105 -9.52 -18.79 16.18
N PRO A 106 -8.35 -18.89 16.86
CA PRO A 106 -7.05 -18.93 16.19
C PRO A 106 -6.99 -20.04 15.14
N LEU A 107 -6.44 -19.74 13.96
CA LEU A 107 -6.43 -20.70 12.84
C LEU A 107 -5.65 -21.99 13.16
N ASN A 108 -4.64 -21.91 14.03
CA ASN A 108 -3.86 -23.04 14.50
C ASN A 108 -4.64 -23.95 15.47
N ASP A 109 -5.69 -23.43 16.09
CA ASP A 109 -6.53 -24.16 17.05
C ASP A 109 -7.76 -24.81 16.39
N LEU A 110 -7.93 -24.63 15.08
CA LEU A 110 -9.05 -25.24 14.35
C LEU A 110 -8.96 -26.78 14.37
N PRO A 111 -10.04 -27.48 14.75
CA PRO A 111 -10.02 -28.93 14.94
C PRO A 111 -9.65 -29.67 13.65
N GLY A 112 -8.63 -30.51 13.74
CA GLY A 112 -8.15 -31.34 12.63
C GLY A 112 -7.40 -30.58 11.51
N ASN A 113 -6.99 -29.32 11.75
CA ASN A 113 -6.46 -28.40 10.72
C ASN A 113 -7.42 -28.17 9.54
N VAL A 114 -8.68 -28.59 9.66
CA VAL A 114 -9.68 -28.48 8.61
C VAL A 114 -10.07 -27.01 8.49
N GLY A 115 -10.06 -26.49 7.27
CA GLY A 115 -10.44 -25.11 6.99
C GLY A 115 -9.30 -24.09 7.09
N ARG A 116 -8.13 -24.40 7.70
CA ARG A 116 -7.01 -23.45 7.75
C ARG A 116 -6.52 -23.04 6.36
N ALA A 117 -6.26 -24.03 5.49
CA ALA A 117 -5.86 -23.77 4.11
C ALA A 117 -6.96 -23.00 3.35
N GLU A 118 -8.23 -23.33 3.60
CA GLU A 118 -9.37 -22.65 2.96
C GLU A 118 -9.49 -21.19 3.41
N VAL A 119 -9.34 -20.89 4.71
CA VAL A 119 -9.34 -19.52 5.25
C VAL A 119 -8.16 -18.74 4.68
N LEU A 120 -6.97 -19.35 4.58
CA LEU A 120 -5.80 -18.70 3.98
C LEU A 120 -5.98 -18.41 2.49
N ASP A 121 -6.53 -19.37 1.73
CA ASP A 121 -6.81 -19.19 0.31
C ASP A 121 -7.84 -18.07 0.09
N LYS A 122 -8.91 -18.03 0.91
CA LYS A 122 -9.90 -16.95 0.87
C LYS A 122 -9.31 -15.62 1.29
N THR A 123 -8.51 -15.59 2.35
CA THR A 123 -7.81 -14.37 2.81
C THR A 123 -6.87 -13.86 1.73
N THR A 124 -6.15 -14.75 1.04
CA THR A 124 -5.27 -14.41 -0.08
C THR A 124 -6.06 -13.84 -1.26
N ALA A 125 -7.15 -14.50 -1.66
CA ALA A 125 -8.02 -14.03 -2.74
C ALA A 125 -8.62 -12.65 -2.42
N GLN A 126 -9.07 -12.45 -1.17
CA GLN A 126 -9.56 -11.17 -0.70
C GLN A 126 -8.46 -10.10 -0.69
N ALA A 127 -7.27 -10.41 -0.15
CA ALA A 127 -6.13 -9.51 -0.13
C ALA A 127 -5.77 -9.04 -1.55
N ARG A 128 -5.72 -9.96 -2.52
CA ARG A 128 -5.50 -9.63 -3.95
C ARG A 128 -6.57 -8.71 -4.50
N SER A 129 -7.85 -9.02 -4.26
CA SER A 129 -8.98 -8.19 -4.70
C SER A 129 -8.92 -6.77 -4.11
N GLN A 130 -8.63 -6.68 -2.82
CA GLN A 130 -8.48 -5.44 -2.06
C GLN A 130 -7.27 -4.63 -2.55
N PHE A 131 -6.14 -5.28 -2.84
CA PHE A 131 -4.95 -4.65 -3.39
C PHE A 131 -5.23 -4.01 -4.75
N ARG A 132 -5.84 -4.75 -5.68
CA ARG A 132 -6.25 -4.19 -6.98
C ARG A 132 -7.26 -3.04 -6.83
N ARG A 133 -8.17 -3.10 -5.85
CA ARG A 133 -9.07 -1.98 -5.56
C ARG A 133 -8.29 -0.76 -5.07
N ARG A 134 -7.38 -0.94 -4.12
CA ARG A 134 -6.52 0.13 -3.60
C ARG A 134 -5.62 0.78 -4.66
N MET A 135 -5.14 0.02 -5.64
CA MET A 135 -4.44 0.56 -6.82
C MET A 135 -5.38 1.43 -7.67
N ARG A 136 -6.60 0.96 -7.96
CA ARG A 136 -7.61 1.75 -8.71
C ARG A 136 -8.01 3.03 -7.99
N ASP A 137 -8.26 2.94 -6.69
CA ASP A 137 -8.65 4.09 -5.86
C ASP A 137 -7.54 5.16 -5.82
N ARG A 138 -6.29 4.77 -6.12
CA ARG A 138 -5.12 5.65 -6.26
C ARG A 138 -4.84 6.05 -7.72
N GLY A 139 -5.80 5.86 -8.63
CA GLY A 139 -5.68 6.31 -10.02
C GLY A 139 -4.92 5.36 -10.95
N VAL A 140 -4.58 4.14 -10.50
CA VAL A 140 -3.96 3.13 -11.37
C VAL A 140 -5.04 2.41 -12.18
N THR A 141 -4.83 2.33 -13.49
CA THR A 141 -5.73 1.71 -14.47
C THR A 141 -5.06 0.50 -15.12
N ASN A 142 -5.81 -0.27 -15.92
CA ASN A 142 -5.31 -1.46 -16.65
C ASN A 142 -4.60 -2.51 -15.78
N ILE A 143 -5.06 -2.67 -14.53
CA ILE A 143 -4.36 -3.53 -13.56
C ILE A 143 -4.49 -5.00 -13.94
N THR A 144 -3.35 -5.65 -14.15
CA THR A 144 -3.23 -7.07 -14.49
C THR A 144 -2.27 -7.77 -13.54
N GLU A 145 -2.54 -9.03 -13.21
CA GLU A 145 -1.58 -9.89 -12.50
C GLU A 145 -0.62 -10.46 -13.55
N THR A 146 0.68 -10.24 -13.37
CA THR A 146 1.70 -10.57 -14.37
C THR A 146 2.58 -11.75 -14.00
N GLY A 147 2.55 -12.16 -12.73
CA GLY A 147 3.33 -13.30 -12.26
C GLY A 147 3.12 -13.61 -10.80
N VAL A 148 3.60 -14.79 -10.41
CA VAL A 148 3.73 -15.22 -9.02
C VAL A 148 5.16 -15.69 -8.83
N GLU A 149 5.85 -15.10 -7.84
CA GLU A 149 7.20 -15.46 -7.44
C GLU A 149 7.20 -15.90 -5.97
N THR A 150 8.28 -16.52 -5.51
CA THR A 150 8.47 -16.81 -4.08
C THR A 150 9.16 -15.61 -3.41
N LEU A 151 8.62 -15.16 -2.28
CA LEU A 151 9.29 -14.21 -1.39
C LEU A 151 9.94 -15.00 -0.26
N THR A 152 11.23 -14.79 0.02
CA THR A 152 11.89 -15.31 1.23
C THR A 152 11.84 -14.26 2.32
N THR A 153 11.15 -14.56 3.42
CA THR A 153 11.05 -13.69 4.59
C THR A 153 12.30 -13.80 5.49
N ALA A 154 12.51 -12.82 6.37
CA ALA A 154 13.61 -12.81 7.34
C ALA A 154 13.51 -13.97 8.34
N THR A 155 12.31 -14.48 8.60
CA THR A 155 12.04 -15.66 9.45
C THR A 155 12.21 -16.98 8.68
N GLY A 156 12.53 -16.93 7.38
CA GLY A 156 12.79 -18.10 6.53
C GLY A 156 11.57 -18.72 5.88
N GLN A 157 10.39 -18.10 6.00
CA GLN A 157 9.20 -18.51 5.26
C GLN A 157 9.28 -18.13 3.79
N GLU A 158 8.56 -18.88 2.96
CA GLU A 158 8.59 -18.77 1.50
C GLU A 158 7.18 -18.58 0.88
N PRO A 159 6.42 -17.51 1.23
CA PRO A 159 5.12 -17.31 0.64
C PRO A 159 5.14 -16.99 -0.85
N ALA A 160 4.03 -17.33 -1.52
CA ALA A 160 3.76 -16.88 -2.87
C ALA A 160 3.46 -15.38 -2.88
N MET A 161 4.19 -14.65 -3.71
CA MET A 161 4.04 -13.21 -3.94
C MET A 161 3.50 -12.98 -5.35
N ALA A 162 2.34 -12.36 -5.45
CA ALA A 162 1.76 -11.96 -6.74
C ALA A 162 2.27 -10.58 -7.13
N THR A 163 2.63 -10.42 -8.40
CA THR A 163 2.99 -9.14 -9.01
C THR A 163 1.85 -8.65 -9.89
N PHE A 164 1.51 -7.38 -9.74
CA PHE A 164 0.54 -6.65 -10.54
C PHE A 164 1.23 -5.53 -11.32
N GLN A 165 0.70 -5.20 -12.48
CA GLN A 165 1.12 -4.05 -13.29
C GLN A 165 -0.10 -3.23 -13.71
N GLY A 166 0.06 -1.92 -13.85
CA GLY A 166 -0.94 -1.00 -14.37
C GLY A 166 -0.37 0.38 -14.66
N ASP A 167 -1.23 1.32 -15.05
CA ASP A 167 -0.85 2.67 -15.46
C ASP A 167 -1.45 3.73 -14.53
N TYR A 168 -0.60 4.53 -13.89
CA TYR A 168 -1.02 5.73 -13.17
C TYR A 168 -1.14 6.90 -14.14
N ARG A 169 -2.35 7.44 -14.32
CA ARG A 169 -2.58 8.56 -15.24
C ARG A 169 -2.12 9.88 -14.59
N VAL A 170 -1.13 10.52 -15.19
CA VAL A 170 -0.60 11.81 -14.73
C VAL A 170 -1.54 12.96 -15.11
N GLY A 171 -2.22 12.84 -16.24
CA GLY A 171 -3.09 13.89 -16.77
C GLY A 171 -2.32 14.87 -17.65
N ASP A 172 -2.94 16.03 -17.91
CA ASP A 172 -2.31 17.09 -18.68
C ASP A 172 -1.49 18.00 -17.75
N ILE A 173 -0.28 18.34 -18.17
CA ILE A 173 0.61 19.24 -17.46
C ILE A 173 0.65 20.57 -18.20
N GLU A 174 0.31 21.65 -17.52
CA GLU A 174 0.24 23.00 -18.08
C GLU A 174 1.46 23.84 -17.67
N TYR A 175 2.13 24.44 -18.66
CA TYR A 175 3.26 25.33 -18.46
C TYR A 175 2.94 26.72 -19.02
N GLU A 176 3.23 27.77 -18.25
CA GLU A 176 3.15 29.14 -18.74
C GLU A 176 4.50 29.56 -19.33
N THR A 177 4.50 30.03 -20.58
CA THR A 177 5.71 30.53 -21.24
C THR A 177 5.38 31.68 -22.18
N GLY A 178 6.04 32.82 -22.01
CA GLY A 178 5.88 33.97 -22.91
C GLY A 178 4.48 34.61 -22.96
N GLY A 179 3.58 34.29 -22.02
CA GLY A 179 2.18 34.73 -22.02
C GLY A 179 1.19 33.72 -22.61
N ASP A 180 1.67 32.58 -23.09
CA ASP A 180 0.86 31.47 -23.59
C ASP A 180 0.91 30.26 -22.62
N THR A 181 -0.18 29.49 -22.57
CA THR A 181 -0.26 28.22 -21.84
C THR A 181 0.01 27.06 -22.79
N VAL A 182 1.02 26.25 -22.47
CA VAL A 182 1.36 25.01 -23.18
C VAL A 182 0.86 23.83 -22.36
N THR A 183 -0.10 23.10 -22.91
CA THR A 183 -0.62 21.86 -22.33
C THR A 183 0.07 20.65 -22.95
N ILE A 184 0.59 19.75 -22.11
CA ILE A 184 1.24 18.51 -22.51
C ILE A 184 0.47 17.33 -21.92
N ASP A 185 0.03 16.39 -22.77
CA ASP A 185 -0.45 15.10 -22.30
C ASP A 185 0.73 14.28 -21.76
N ALA A 186 0.84 14.24 -20.43
CA ALA A 186 1.87 13.47 -19.75
C ALA A 186 1.59 11.96 -19.79
N GLY A 187 0.42 11.52 -20.23
CA GLY A 187 0.11 10.11 -20.35
C GLY A 187 0.14 9.39 -19.00
N GLY A 188 0.70 8.19 -18.98
CA GLY A 188 0.74 7.32 -17.80
C GLY A 188 2.15 6.98 -17.34
N ILE A 189 2.32 6.85 -16.04
CA ILE A 189 3.49 6.23 -15.40
C ILE A 189 3.14 4.77 -15.16
N ALA A 190 3.95 3.83 -15.66
CA ALA A 190 3.73 2.42 -15.35
C ALA A 190 4.05 2.16 -13.88
N VAL A 191 3.15 1.46 -13.20
CA VAL A 191 3.23 1.11 -11.78
C VAL A 191 3.18 -0.39 -11.65
N ALA A 192 4.08 -0.94 -10.84
CA ALA A 192 4.05 -2.33 -10.42
C ALA A 192 3.62 -2.39 -8.96
N GLY A 193 3.09 -3.53 -8.55
CA GLY A 193 2.83 -3.80 -7.15
C GLY A 193 2.97 -5.26 -6.79
N ASP A 194 3.60 -5.52 -5.66
CA ASP A 194 3.82 -6.87 -5.14
C ASP A 194 2.94 -7.09 -3.90
N LEU A 195 2.39 -8.30 -3.74
CA LEU A 195 1.55 -8.68 -2.60
C LEU A 195 1.84 -10.12 -2.19
N ALA A 196 2.10 -10.34 -0.90
CA ALA A 196 2.25 -11.66 -0.29
C ALA A 196 1.37 -11.80 0.96
N VAL A 197 0.94 -13.02 1.23
CA VAL A 197 0.14 -13.40 2.40
C VAL A 197 0.74 -14.66 3.01
N TRP A 198 0.96 -14.67 4.33
CA TRP A 198 1.53 -15.82 5.04
C TRP A 198 1.08 -15.86 6.50
N ASN A 199 1.36 -16.96 7.19
CA ASN A 199 1.14 -17.04 8.65
C ASN A 199 2.45 -16.74 9.36
N GLU A 200 2.45 -15.87 10.36
CA GLU A 200 3.59 -15.67 11.26
C GLU A 200 3.07 -15.85 12.70
N GLY A 201 3.51 -16.92 13.37
CA GLY A 201 2.95 -17.32 14.65
C GLY A 201 1.43 -17.59 14.59
N ASP A 202 0.66 -16.79 15.32
CA ASP A 202 -0.80 -16.87 15.41
C ASP A 202 -1.52 -15.87 14.48
N ASP A 203 -0.77 -14.98 13.83
CA ASP A 203 -1.32 -13.96 12.93
C ASP A 203 -1.13 -14.35 11.46
N VAL A 204 -2.03 -13.88 10.60
CA VAL A 204 -1.79 -13.83 9.16
C VAL A 204 -1.22 -12.47 8.80
N VAL A 205 -0.04 -12.47 8.20
CA VAL A 205 0.62 -11.27 7.69
C VAL A 205 0.22 -11.04 6.24
N VAL A 206 -0.18 -9.82 5.93
CA VAL A 206 -0.41 -9.33 4.57
C VAL A 206 0.51 -8.16 4.32
N ALA A 207 1.54 -8.35 3.48
CA ALA A 207 2.43 -7.29 3.06
C ALA A 207 2.32 -7.05 1.56
N GLY A 208 2.32 -5.79 1.16
CA GLY A 208 2.36 -5.43 -0.24
C GLY A 208 2.67 -3.97 -0.46
N GLY A 209 3.22 -3.66 -1.64
CA GLY A 209 3.57 -2.30 -2.01
C GLY A 209 3.40 -2.03 -3.49
N ALA A 210 3.26 -0.77 -3.85
CA ALA A 210 3.21 -0.27 -5.21
C ALA A 210 4.33 0.73 -5.45
N TYR A 211 4.95 0.66 -6.62
CA TYR A 211 6.14 1.42 -7.00
C TYR A 211 6.21 1.65 -8.52
N PRO A 212 6.97 2.65 -9.03
CA PRO A 212 7.18 2.82 -10.46
C PRO A 212 7.81 1.59 -11.12
N ALA A 213 7.19 1.10 -12.19
CA ALA A 213 7.65 -0.08 -12.93
C ALA A 213 8.71 0.24 -13.99
N GLN A 214 8.77 1.51 -14.43
CA GLN A 214 9.70 1.98 -15.45
C GLN A 214 10.09 3.43 -15.16
N ASN A 215 11.20 3.89 -15.75
CA ASN A 215 11.47 5.32 -15.79
C ASN A 215 10.42 6.04 -16.62
N TYR A 216 10.06 7.25 -16.21
CA TYR A 216 9.17 8.12 -16.94
C TYR A 216 10.00 9.18 -17.67
N THR A 217 9.99 9.09 -19.00
CA THR A 217 10.60 10.08 -19.89
C THR A 217 9.57 10.52 -20.92
N LYS A 218 9.44 11.82 -21.14
CA LYS A 218 8.50 12.41 -22.09
C LYS A 218 9.11 13.62 -22.76
N THR A 219 9.10 13.63 -24.08
CA THR A 219 9.44 14.81 -24.89
C THR A 219 8.18 15.34 -25.56
N ALA A 220 7.93 16.64 -25.44
CA ALA A 220 6.86 17.33 -26.12
C ALA A 220 7.43 18.52 -26.88
N THR A 221 7.07 18.63 -28.16
CA THR A 221 7.51 19.74 -29.02
C THR A 221 6.29 20.52 -29.47
N ARG A 222 6.36 21.85 -29.34
CA ARG A 222 5.31 22.79 -29.72
C ARG A 222 5.90 23.90 -30.56
N GLU A 223 5.36 24.08 -31.74
CA GLU A 223 5.61 25.27 -32.55
C GLU A 223 4.76 26.41 -32.00
N LEU A 224 5.42 27.50 -31.59
CA LEU A 224 4.75 28.74 -31.20
C LEU A 224 4.62 29.70 -32.38
N SER A 225 5.53 29.63 -33.35
CA SER A 225 5.48 30.34 -34.62
C SER A 225 6.38 29.65 -35.65
N ASP A 226 6.32 30.08 -36.92
CA ASP A 226 7.18 29.58 -38.01
C ASP A 226 8.69 29.64 -37.70
N ALA A 227 9.10 30.48 -36.74
CA ALA A 227 10.50 30.66 -36.36
C ALA A 227 10.83 30.19 -34.92
N ILE A 228 9.83 29.78 -34.13
CA ILE A 228 10.02 29.45 -32.71
C ILE A 228 9.35 28.11 -32.39
N THR A 229 10.19 27.17 -31.96
CA THR A 229 9.79 25.86 -31.45
C THR A 229 10.26 25.74 -30.00
N ILE A 230 9.36 25.27 -29.14
CA ILE A 230 9.68 24.88 -27.76
C ILE A 230 9.68 23.36 -27.69
N THR A 231 10.73 22.80 -27.09
CA THR A 231 10.78 21.39 -26.69
C THR A 231 10.84 21.33 -25.17
N ILE A 232 10.00 20.49 -24.59
CA ILE A 232 9.92 20.21 -23.17
C ILE A 232 10.25 18.74 -22.98
N ASP A 233 11.34 18.49 -22.28
CA ASP A 233 11.79 17.15 -21.90
C ASP A 233 11.55 16.96 -20.40
N ILE A 234 10.80 15.94 -20.06
CA ILE A 234 10.54 15.50 -18.69
C ILE A 234 11.23 14.16 -18.53
N ASP A 235 12.16 14.07 -17.57
CA ASP A 235 12.76 12.83 -17.12
C ASP A 235 12.70 12.83 -15.61
N LEU A 236 11.93 11.89 -15.03
CA LEU A 236 11.76 11.81 -13.57
C LEU A 236 12.89 11.00 -12.90
N GLY A 237 13.85 10.48 -13.65
CA GLY A 237 15.01 9.76 -13.11
C GLY A 237 14.65 8.56 -12.22
N LEU A 238 13.46 7.98 -12.39
CA LEU A 238 12.96 6.91 -11.55
C LEU A 238 13.84 5.67 -11.69
N THR A 239 14.11 5.00 -10.58
CA THR A 239 14.91 3.76 -10.52
C THR A 239 14.06 2.53 -10.13
N PRO A 240 13.25 1.98 -11.05
CA PRO A 240 12.34 0.86 -10.78
C PRO A 240 12.96 -0.35 -10.08
N ALA A 241 14.20 -0.67 -10.40
CA ALA A 241 14.91 -1.80 -9.80
C ALA A 241 15.15 -1.57 -8.30
N ASP A 242 15.53 -0.34 -7.92
CA ASP A 242 15.78 0.02 -6.53
C ASP A 242 14.47 0.07 -5.74
N TYR A 243 13.42 0.66 -6.32
CA TYR A 243 12.10 0.68 -5.67
C TYR A 243 11.54 -0.73 -5.46
N ARG A 244 11.66 -1.61 -6.46
CA ARG A 244 11.27 -3.02 -6.35
C ARG A 244 12.06 -3.72 -5.23
N ALA A 245 13.38 -3.54 -5.22
CA ALA A 245 14.24 -4.17 -4.21
C ALA A 245 13.88 -3.70 -2.81
N ASN A 246 13.67 -2.39 -2.63
CA ASN A 246 13.34 -1.82 -1.33
C ASN A 246 11.94 -2.24 -0.84
N VAL A 247 10.91 -2.24 -1.70
CA VAL A 247 9.58 -2.75 -1.34
C VAL A 247 9.63 -4.24 -0.96
N ARG A 248 10.34 -5.06 -1.73
CA ARG A 248 10.50 -6.49 -1.39
C ARG A 248 11.29 -6.71 -0.11
N GLN A 249 12.26 -5.86 0.20
CA GLN A 249 12.98 -5.89 1.47
C GLN A 249 12.05 -5.56 2.65
N LEU A 250 11.18 -4.55 2.51
CA LEU A 250 10.15 -4.24 3.51
C LEU A 250 9.20 -5.43 3.71
N MET A 251 8.72 -6.02 2.62
CA MET A 251 7.87 -7.23 2.69
C MET A 251 8.58 -8.39 3.39
N ALA A 252 9.84 -8.66 3.03
CA ALA A 252 10.61 -9.77 3.61
C ALA A 252 10.90 -9.58 5.10
N THR A 253 11.03 -8.34 5.57
CA THR A 253 11.36 -8.02 6.97
C THR A 253 10.14 -7.79 7.84
N THR A 254 8.93 -7.77 7.27
CA THR A 254 7.68 -7.63 8.01
C THR A 254 7.40 -8.89 8.83
N GLN A 255 7.03 -8.71 10.10
CA GLN A 255 6.72 -9.78 11.05
C GLN A 255 5.50 -9.47 11.88
#